data_AF-A0A2E7TU93-F1
#
_entry.id   AF-A0A2E7TU93-F1
#
_cell.length_a   1.000
_cell.length_b   1.000
_cell.length_c   1.000
_cell.angle_alpha   90.00
_cell.angle_beta   90.00
_cell.angle_gamma   90.00
#
_symmetry.space_group_name_H-M   'P 1'
#
loop_
_entity.id
_entity.type
_entity.pdbx_description
1 polymer ?
#
loop_
_entity_poly.entity_id
_entity_poly.type
_entity_poly.pdbx_seq_one_letter_code
_entity_poly.pdbx_strand_id
1 'polypeptide(L)'
;MLDVATARTFKGQLKQVYNGEALRAKRVPIKKEDIIKGKDGKLRPKIPLYADQRSRAARNRAVYFGRRWLTARGGLDRTQLEPNGNGRIVSKAARAQALERGDFGRLWRECVRLACEELSLERYTIPKKGTPLYARTVAIYETKKIEVTSNKKQEDVTSHDEGGGEPAKGSAETEDEVPEHSDKAKVPNNHAKSVLSTA
;
A
#
# COMPACT_ATOMS: atom_id res chain seq x y z
N MET A 1 -4.13 -22.75 -27.68
CA MET A 1 -5.07 -22.59 -26.55
C MET A 1 -4.52 -23.44 -25.42
N LEU A 2 -4.09 -22.82 -24.31
CA LEU A 2 -3.61 -23.56 -23.14
C LEU A 2 -4.81 -23.96 -22.29
N ASP A 3 -4.86 -25.23 -21.94
CA ASP A 3 -5.98 -25.88 -21.26
C ASP A 3 -6.32 -25.19 -19.93
N VAL A 4 -7.63 -25.01 -19.67
CA VAL A 4 -8.17 -24.37 -18.46
C VAL A 4 -7.75 -25.13 -17.19
N ALA A 5 -7.44 -26.43 -17.31
CA ALA A 5 -6.90 -27.26 -16.24
C ALA A 5 -5.51 -26.78 -15.77
N THR A 6 -4.64 -26.34 -16.68
CA THR A 6 -3.27 -25.89 -16.36
C THR A 6 -3.24 -24.56 -15.59
N ALA A 7 -4.24 -23.70 -15.79
CA ALA A 7 -4.36 -22.41 -15.12
C ALA A 7 -4.80 -22.53 -13.65
N ARG A 8 -5.53 -23.60 -13.28
CA ARG A 8 -5.97 -23.85 -11.90
C ARG A 8 -4.83 -24.30 -10.98
N THR A 9 -3.84 -25.00 -11.51
CA THR A 9 -2.67 -25.48 -10.76
C THR A 9 -1.71 -24.36 -10.33
N PHE A 10 -1.59 -23.28 -11.11
CA PHE A 10 -0.70 -22.17 -10.75
C PHE A 10 -1.22 -21.33 -9.57
N LYS A 11 -2.56 -21.19 -9.46
CA LYS A 11 -3.19 -20.47 -8.34
C LYS A 11 -3.21 -21.31 -7.04
N GLY A 12 -3.31 -22.64 -7.16
CA GLY A 12 -3.26 -23.57 -6.02
C GLY A 12 -1.86 -23.67 -5.39
N GLN A 13 -0.80 -23.70 -6.21
CA GLN A 13 0.57 -23.75 -5.71
C GLN A 13 1.04 -22.44 -5.07
N LEU A 14 0.56 -21.28 -5.52
CA LEU A 14 0.85 -19.99 -4.86
C LEU A 14 0.17 -19.84 -3.50
N LYS A 15 -0.95 -20.54 -3.25
CA LYS A 15 -1.68 -20.48 -1.98
C LYS A 15 -1.06 -21.37 -0.88
N GLN A 16 -0.38 -22.45 -1.24
CA GLN A 16 0.26 -23.34 -0.25
C GLN A 16 1.62 -22.84 0.26
N VAL A 17 2.33 -21.97 -0.46
CA VAL A 17 3.60 -21.39 0.03
C VAL A 17 3.36 -20.22 1.01
N TYR A 18 2.12 -19.73 1.12
CA TYR A 18 1.75 -18.54 1.89
C TYR A 18 0.92 -18.82 3.16
N ASN A 19 0.69 -20.09 3.49
CA ASN A 19 0.05 -20.47 4.75
C ASN A 19 1.10 -20.99 5.74
N GLY A 20 1.64 -20.07 6.55
CA GLY A 20 2.11 -20.35 7.91
C GLY A 20 3.43 -21.11 8.13
N GLU A 21 3.84 -22.04 7.26
CA GLU A 21 4.87 -23.03 7.64
C GLU A 21 6.12 -23.07 6.73
N ALA A 22 6.03 -22.68 5.46
CA ALA A 22 7.13 -22.80 4.51
C ALA A 22 7.91 -21.49 4.33
N LEU A 23 8.73 -21.17 5.34
CA LEU A 23 10.04 -20.49 5.27
C LEU A 23 10.46 -20.18 6.72
N ARG A 24 10.42 -21.17 7.61
CA ARG A 24 11.43 -21.24 8.66
C ARG A 24 12.75 -21.51 7.93
N ALA A 25 13.30 -20.50 7.26
CA ALA A 25 14.73 -20.45 7.00
C ALA A 25 15.37 -20.90 8.31
N LYS A 26 16.07 -22.04 8.30
CA LYS A 26 16.66 -22.67 9.50
C LYS A 26 17.13 -21.53 10.38
N ARG A 27 16.41 -21.25 11.49
CA ARG A 27 16.65 -20.04 12.28
C ARG A 27 18.10 -20.14 12.69
N VAL A 28 18.97 -19.34 12.09
CA VAL A 28 20.38 -19.34 12.48
C VAL A 28 20.35 -18.96 13.95
N PRO A 29 20.77 -19.87 14.85
CA PRO A 29 20.67 -19.61 16.27
C PRO A 29 21.48 -18.35 16.56
N ILE A 30 20.82 -17.37 17.19
CA ILE A 30 21.49 -16.15 17.63
C ILE A 30 22.48 -16.60 18.69
N LYS A 31 23.78 -16.44 18.41
CA LYS A 31 24.80 -16.78 19.38
C LYS A 31 24.75 -15.78 20.54
N LYS A 32 25.11 -16.22 21.75
CA LYS A 32 25.10 -15.34 22.95
C LYS A 32 25.97 -14.08 22.75
N GLU A 33 27.05 -14.20 21.98
CA GLU A 33 27.96 -13.11 21.59
C GLU A 33 27.30 -12.02 20.71
N ASP A 34 26.22 -12.38 20.02
CA ASP A 34 25.42 -11.48 19.18
C ASP A 34 24.26 -10.87 19.97
N ILE A 35 24.32 -10.81 21.30
CA ILE A 35 23.28 -10.21 22.16
C ILE A 35 23.93 -9.16 23.07
N ILE A 36 23.36 -7.95 23.09
CA ILE A 36 23.78 -6.83 23.94
C ILE A 36 22.67 -6.47 24.93
N LYS A 37 23.07 -5.98 26.12
CA LYS A 37 22.14 -5.45 27.12
C LYS A 37 21.90 -3.96 26.85
N GLY A 38 20.65 -3.59 26.59
CA GLY A 38 20.25 -2.19 26.42
C GLY A 38 20.33 -1.41 27.74
N LYS A 39 20.23 -0.07 27.67
CA LYS A 39 20.17 0.82 28.85
C LYS A 39 18.97 0.51 29.75
N ASP A 40 17.90 -0.02 29.17
CA ASP A 40 16.69 -0.52 29.82
C ASP A 40 16.86 -1.93 30.42
N GLY A 41 18.07 -2.48 30.40
CA GLY A 41 18.37 -3.82 30.90
C GLY A 41 17.91 -4.97 29.98
N LYS A 42 17.19 -4.68 28.89
CA LYS A 42 16.64 -5.69 27.99
C LYS A 42 17.71 -6.22 27.03
N LEU A 43 17.71 -7.54 26.83
CA LEU A 43 18.58 -8.21 25.87
C LEU A 43 18.08 -7.97 24.44
N ARG A 44 18.97 -7.50 23.57
CA ARG A 44 18.69 -7.22 22.17
C ARG A 44 19.80 -7.79 21.30
N PRO A 45 19.50 -8.26 20.08
CA PRO A 45 20.56 -8.69 19.17
C PRO A 45 21.52 -7.52 18.89
N LYS A 46 22.82 -7.81 18.95
CA LYS A 46 23.92 -6.94 18.58
C LYS A 46 23.80 -6.66 17.09
N ILE A 47 23.25 -5.50 16.77
CA ILE A 47 23.21 -5.03 15.38
C ILE A 47 24.63 -4.59 15.06
N PRO A 48 25.34 -5.27 14.12
CA PRO A 48 26.65 -4.81 13.75
C PRO A 48 26.48 -3.44 13.09
N LEU A 49 27.07 -2.42 13.69
CA LEU A 49 27.23 -1.07 13.15
C LEU A 49 28.22 -1.08 11.97
N TYR A 50 28.11 -2.04 11.05
CA TYR A 50 28.70 -1.84 9.76
C TYR A 50 27.89 -0.74 9.08
N ALA A 51 28.58 0.28 8.56
CA ALA A 51 28.02 1.23 7.64
C ALA A 51 27.57 0.50 6.37
N ASP A 52 26.47 -0.27 6.47
CA ASP A 52 25.84 -0.94 5.36
C ASP A 52 25.36 0.17 4.43
N GLN A 53 26.13 0.40 3.37
CA GLN A 53 25.89 1.43 2.37
C GLN A 53 24.65 1.12 1.50
N ARG A 54 24.02 -0.04 1.72
CA ARG A 54 22.78 -0.40 1.02
C ARG A 54 21.65 0.56 1.36
N SER A 55 20.85 0.85 0.35
CA SER A 55 19.64 1.65 0.49
C SER A 55 18.68 1.04 1.54
N ARG A 56 17.82 1.87 2.15
CA ARG A 56 16.76 1.39 3.06
C ARG A 56 15.88 0.33 2.38
N ALA A 57 15.53 0.55 1.11
CA ALA A 57 14.70 -0.37 0.35
C ALA A 57 15.37 -1.75 0.20
N ALA A 58 16.67 -1.78 -0.15
CA ALA A 58 17.41 -3.04 -0.30
C ALA A 58 17.51 -3.81 1.02
N ARG A 59 17.69 -3.10 2.15
CA ARG A 59 17.76 -3.72 3.48
C ARG A 59 16.43 -4.30 3.92
N ASN A 60 15.34 -3.56 3.77
CA ASN A 60 14.00 -4.05 4.07
C ASN A 60 13.66 -5.28 3.22
N ARG A 61 14.01 -5.24 1.92
CA ARG A 61 13.78 -6.36 1.00
C ARG A 61 14.53 -7.62 1.42
N ALA A 62 15.78 -7.48 1.89
CA ALA A 62 16.57 -8.60 2.39
C ALA A 62 15.92 -9.26 3.62
N VAL A 63 15.37 -8.48 4.55
CA VAL A 63 14.67 -9.02 5.72
C VAL A 63 13.35 -9.66 5.34
N TYR A 64 12.57 -8.98 4.49
CA TYR A 64 11.25 -9.45 4.07
C TYR A 64 11.30 -10.81 3.34
N PHE A 65 12.33 -11.02 2.50
CA PHE A 65 12.57 -12.31 1.85
C PHE A 65 13.41 -13.29 2.69
N GLY A 66 13.65 -13.01 3.97
CA GLY A 66 14.33 -13.93 4.88
C GLY A 66 15.83 -14.09 4.66
N ARG A 67 16.46 -13.25 3.84
CA ARG A 67 17.93 -13.21 3.66
C ARG A 67 18.64 -12.62 4.89
N ARG A 68 17.91 -11.90 5.75
CA ARG A 68 18.38 -11.33 7.01
C ARG A 68 17.28 -11.44 8.07
N TRP A 69 17.69 -11.53 9.34
CA TRP A 69 16.77 -11.57 10.48
C TRP A 69 16.16 -10.19 10.79
N LEU A 70 17.01 -9.16 10.86
CA LEU A 70 16.62 -7.79 11.20
C LEU A 70 17.26 -6.78 10.24
N THR A 71 16.66 -5.60 10.14
CA THR A 71 17.27 -4.49 9.39
C THR A 71 18.48 -3.95 10.15
N ALA A 72 19.57 -3.70 9.40
CA ALA A 72 20.82 -3.16 9.95
C ALA A 72 20.66 -1.78 10.61
N ARG A 73 19.64 -1.01 10.21
CA ARG A 73 19.25 0.23 10.86
C ARG A 73 17.79 0.11 11.30
N GLY A 74 17.53 0.36 12.57
CA GLY A 74 16.19 0.30 13.17
C GLY A 74 15.77 -1.08 13.69
N GLY A 75 16.47 -2.17 13.36
CA GLY A 75 16.19 -3.49 13.92
C GLY A 75 14.77 -3.99 13.63
N LEU A 76 14.24 -3.71 12.44
CA LEU A 76 12.91 -4.15 12.02
C LEU A 76 12.97 -5.61 11.57
N ASP A 77 11.96 -6.38 11.97
CA ASP A 77 11.77 -7.77 11.55
C ASP A 77 10.86 -7.87 10.32
N ARG A 78 10.59 -9.10 9.86
CA ARG A 78 9.66 -9.34 8.75
C ARG A 78 8.22 -8.98 9.11
N THR A 79 7.80 -9.15 10.37
CA THR A 79 6.40 -8.93 10.78
C THR A 79 6.00 -7.46 10.73
N GLN A 80 6.98 -6.57 10.91
CA GLN A 80 6.82 -5.11 10.84
C GLN A 80 6.95 -4.54 9.43
N LEU A 81 7.25 -5.37 8.42
CA LEU A 81 7.42 -4.97 7.04
C LEU A 81 6.27 -5.47 6.16
N GLU A 82 5.89 -4.67 5.17
CA GLU A 82 4.86 -5.01 4.19
C GLU A 82 5.15 -4.39 2.82
N PRO A 83 4.69 -5.03 1.72
CA PRO A 83 4.76 -4.44 0.39
C PRO A 83 3.70 -3.33 0.24
N ASN A 84 4.07 -2.21 -0.37
CA ASN A 84 3.12 -1.20 -0.81
C ASN A 84 2.60 -1.51 -2.22
N GLY A 85 1.64 -0.72 -2.71
CA GLY A 85 1.06 -0.89 -4.06
C GLY A 85 2.07 -0.80 -5.21
N ASN A 86 3.24 -0.18 -4.98
CA ASN A 86 4.33 -0.09 -5.95
C ASN A 86 5.36 -1.22 -5.80
N GLY A 87 5.07 -2.25 -5.00
CA GLY A 87 5.96 -3.40 -4.75
C GLY A 87 7.18 -3.08 -3.88
N ARG A 88 7.27 -1.89 -3.28
CA ARG A 88 8.34 -1.52 -2.35
C ARG A 88 8.02 -2.04 -0.95
N ILE A 89 9.03 -2.59 -0.27
CA ILE A 89 8.89 -3.05 1.12
C ILE A 89 9.11 -1.88 2.09
N VAL A 90 8.05 -1.50 2.80
CA VAL A 90 8.02 -0.42 3.79
C VAL A 90 7.69 -0.96 5.17
N SER A 91 7.94 -0.18 6.21
CA SER A 91 7.49 -0.52 7.56
C SER A 91 6.02 -0.17 7.74
N LYS A 92 5.26 -1.04 8.40
CA LYS A 92 3.84 -0.83 8.74
C LYS A 92 3.60 0.51 9.43
N ALA A 93 4.47 0.85 10.39
CA ALA A 93 4.43 2.15 11.08
C ALA A 93 4.62 3.35 10.12
N ALA A 94 5.49 3.22 9.11
CA ALA A 94 5.70 4.30 8.15
C ALA A 94 4.52 4.44 7.19
N ARG A 95 3.85 3.33 6.84
CA ARG A 95 2.62 3.38 6.07
C ARG A 95 1.50 4.03 6.88
N ALA A 96 1.29 3.64 8.14
CA ALA A 96 0.30 4.25 9.02
C ALA A 96 0.51 5.78 9.11
N GLN A 97 1.74 6.21 9.41
CA GLN A 97 2.08 7.64 9.43
C GLN A 97 1.88 8.33 8.07
N ALA A 98 2.16 7.64 6.97
CA ALA A 98 1.96 8.20 5.63
C ALA A 98 0.48 8.30 5.26
N LEU A 99 -0.38 7.42 5.76
CA LEU A 99 -1.82 7.52 5.58
C LEU A 99 -2.36 8.72 6.38
N GLU A 100 -1.97 8.84 7.65
CA GLU A 100 -2.34 9.99 8.50
C GLU A 100 -1.91 11.34 7.89
N ARG A 101 -0.73 11.40 7.27
CA ARG A 101 -0.22 12.62 6.62
C ARG A 101 -0.74 12.81 5.20
N GLY A 102 -1.03 11.72 4.50
CA GLY A 102 -1.39 11.69 3.09
C GLY A 102 -2.70 12.41 2.81
N ASP A 103 -3.59 12.45 3.79
CA ASP A 103 -4.88 13.13 3.71
C ASP A 103 -4.71 14.63 3.45
N PHE A 104 -3.73 15.30 4.08
CA PHE A 104 -3.50 16.73 3.87
C PHE A 104 -3.04 17.05 2.44
N GLY A 105 -2.12 16.25 1.89
CA GLY A 105 -1.61 16.45 0.53
C GLY A 105 -2.63 16.09 -0.55
N ARG A 106 -3.52 15.13 -0.28
CA ARG A 106 -4.65 14.82 -1.15
C ARG A 106 -5.70 15.93 -1.09
N LEU A 107 -6.07 16.36 0.11
CA LEU A 107 -7.04 17.43 0.34
C LEU A 107 -6.61 18.72 -0.34
N TRP A 108 -5.36 19.15 -0.17
CA TRP A 108 -4.85 20.35 -0.82
C TRP A 108 -4.95 20.28 -2.35
N ARG A 109 -4.58 19.15 -2.97
CA ARG A 109 -4.69 18.97 -4.43
C ARG A 109 -6.13 19.03 -4.92
N GLU A 110 -7.07 18.46 -4.16
CA GLU A 110 -8.49 18.56 -4.46
C GLU A 110 -9.00 19.99 -4.36
N CYS A 111 -8.58 20.75 -3.35
CA CYS A 111 -8.92 22.18 -3.23
C CYS A 111 -8.36 23.00 -4.39
N VAL A 112 -7.12 22.75 -4.83
CA VAL A 112 -6.53 23.43 -5.99
C VAL A 112 -7.34 23.11 -7.25
N ARG A 113 -7.75 21.84 -7.43
CA ARG A 113 -8.58 21.45 -8.58
C ARG A 113 -9.91 22.21 -8.59
N LEU A 114 -10.61 22.26 -7.46
CA LEU A 114 -11.87 23.01 -7.34
C LEU A 114 -11.68 24.51 -7.59
N ALA A 115 -10.63 25.11 -7.04
CA ALA A 115 -10.31 26.52 -7.29
C ALA A 115 -9.96 26.80 -8.76
N CYS A 116 -9.31 25.86 -9.46
CA CYS A 116 -9.08 25.96 -10.90
C CYS A 116 -10.39 25.91 -11.69
N GLU A 117 -11.33 25.03 -11.31
CA GLU A 117 -12.65 24.91 -11.94
C GLU A 117 -13.47 26.20 -11.76
N GLU A 118 -13.49 26.77 -10.56
CA GLU A 118 -14.20 28.04 -10.28
C GLU A 118 -13.62 29.24 -11.02
N LEU A 119 -12.28 29.28 -11.17
CA LEU A 119 -11.60 30.35 -11.91
C LEU A 119 -11.51 30.07 -13.42
N SER A 120 -12.13 28.98 -13.90
CA SER A 120 -12.12 28.56 -15.31
C SER A 120 -10.71 28.48 -15.91
N LEU A 121 -9.74 28.00 -15.12
CA LEU A 121 -8.36 27.81 -15.57
C LEU A 121 -8.24 26.49 -16.34
N GLU A 122 -7.86 26.57 -17.62
CA GLU A 122 -7.75 25.41 -18.53
C GLU A 122 -6.74 24.35 -18.08
N ARG A 123 -5.76 24.72 -17.25
CA ARG A 123 -4.67 23.84 -16.84
C ARG A 123 -4.46 23.92 -15.34
N TYR A 124 -4.21 22.75 -14.74
CA TYR A 124 -3.76 22.65 -13.37
C TYR A 124 -2.44 23.41 -13.21
N THR A 125 -2.51 24.57 -12.55
CA THR A 125 -1.37 25.46 -12.33
C THR A 125 -0.99 25.44 -10.87
N ILE A 126 0.32 25.43 -10.58
CA ILE A 126 0.80 25.49 -9.20
C ILE A 126 0.44 26.87 -8.61
N PRO A 127 -0.37 26.93 -7.54
CA PRO A 127 -0.75 28.21 -6.94
C PRO A 127 0.46 28.89 -6.32
N LYS A 128 0.73 30.13 -6.73
CA LYS A 128 1.76 30.99 -6.12
C LYS A 128 1.10 31.89 -5.06
N LYS A 129 1.80 32.19 -3.97
CA LYS A 129 1.29 33.12 -2.94
C LYS A 129 0.97 34.47 -3.58
N GLY A 130 -0.14 35.09 -3.17
CA GLY A 130 -0.63 36.35 -3.72
C GLY A 130 -1.45 36.23 -5.01
N THR A 131 -1.57 35.04 -5.60
CA THR A 131 -2.46 34.82 -6.76
C THR A 131 -3.91 34.59 -6.32
N PRO A 132 -4.90 34.93 -7.16
CA PRO A 132 -6.31 34.66 -6.87
C PRO A 132 -6.58 33.16 -6.68
N LEU A 133 -5.88 32.30 -7.43
CA LEU A 133 -5.94 30.85 -7.29
C LEU A 133 -5.52 30.39 -5.89
N TYR A 134 -4.45 30.95 -5.34
CA TYR A 134 -3.98 30.62 -4.00
C TYR A 134 -5.01 31.06 -2.94
N ALA A 135 -5.52 32.30 -3.03
CA ALA A 135 -6.53 32.80 -2.10
C ALA A 135 -7.78 31.92 -2.08
N ARG A 136 -8.27 31.51 -3.27
CA ARG A 136 -9.45 30.65 -3.36
C ARG A 136 -9.19 29.23 -2.86
N THR A 137 -8.03 28.66 -3.20
CA THR A 137 -7.62 27.34 -2.70
C THR A 137 -7.58 27.31 -1.17
N VAL A 138 -7.01 28.34 -0.53
CA VAL A 138 -6.93 28.45 0.93
C VAL A 138 -8.33 28.50 1.55
N ALA A 139 -9.24 29.30 0.99
CA ALA A 139 -10.61 29.38 1.48
C ALA A 139 -11.32 28.00 1.46
N ILE A 140 -11.24 27.28 0.33
CA ILE A 140 -11.83 25.93 0.21
C ILE A 140 -11.16 24.95 1.17
N TYR A 141 -9.84 25.04 1.32
CA TYR A 141 -9.08 24.16 2.21
C TYR A 141 -9.42 24.35 3.68
N GLU A 142 -9.58 25.58 4.14
CA GLU A 142 -9.98 25.87 5.52
C GLU A 142 -11.38 25.32 5.82
N THR A 143 -12.34 25.51 4.92
CA THR A 143 -13.69 24.93 5.05
C THR A 143 -13.64 23.39 5.16
N LYS A 144 -12.98 22.72 4.21
CA LYS A 144 -12.90 21.25 4.23
C LYS A 144 -12.10 20.69 5.40
N LYS A 145 -11.08 21.42 5.86
CA LYS A 145 -10.31 21.02 7.04
C LYS A 145 -11.19 20.94 8.28
N ILE A 146 -12.10 21.91 8.46
CA ILE A 146 -13.05 21.93 9.57
C ILE A 146 -13.99 20.72 9.48
N GLU A 147 -14.55 20.43 8.30
CA GLU A 147 -15.44 19.28 8.09
C GLU A 147 -14.79 17.94 8.47
N VAL A 148 -13.55 17.70 8.04
CA VAL A 148 -12.81 16.47 8.37
C VAL A 148 -12.58 16.34 9.88
N THR A 149 -12.27 17.44 10.57
CA THR A 149 -12.08 17.41 12.02
C THR A 149 -13.37 17.15 12.79
N SER A 150 -14.51 17.61 12.28
CA SER A 150 -15.81 17.40 12.90
C SER A 150 -16.29 15.95 12.76
N ASN A 151 -16.16 15.36 11.58
CA ASN A 151 -16.60 13.98 11.33
C ASN A 151 -15.76 12.95 12.10
N LYS A 152 -14.44 13.18 12.23
CA LYS A 152 -13.56 12.31 13.02
C LYS A 152 -13.95 12.23 14.50
N LYS A 153 -14.62 13.24 15.04
CA LYS A 153 -15.07 13.27 16.44
C LYS A 153 -16.35 12.44 16.68
N GLN A 154 -17.14 12.16 15.63
CA GLN A 154 -18.37 11.38 15.76
C GLN A 154 -18.13 9.86 15.69
N GLU A 155 -17.10 9.41 14.96
CA GLU A 155 -16.78 7.98 14.85
C GLU A 155 -16.19 7.37 16.13
N ASP A 156 -15.62 8.18 17.03
CA ASP A 156 -15.00 7.71 18.30
C ASP A 156 -16.02 7.50 19.44
N VAL A 157 -17.31 7.81 19.23
CA VAL A 157 -18.36 7.74 20.26
C VAL A 157 -19.28 6.52 20.07
N THR A 158 -19.09 5.71 19.03
CA THR A 158 -20.00 4.59 18.67
C THR A 158 -19.36 3.20 18.77
N SER A 159 -18.35 3.01 19.62
CA SER A 159 -17.77 1.68 19.88
C SER A 159 -17.72 1.33 21.38
N HIS A 160 -18.89 1.25 22.00
CA HIS A 160 -19.11 0.45 23.21
C HIS A 160 -20.57 0.00 23.27
N ASP A 161 -20.91 -1.04 22.52
CA ASP A 161 -22.07 -1.86 22.83
C ASP A 161 -21.72 -3.32 22.54
N GLU A 162 -21.73 -4.12 23.61
CA GLU A 162 -21.57 -5.57 23.56
C GLU A 162 -22.88 -6.21 23.13
N GLY A 163 -22.86 -7.04 22.10
CA GLY A 163 -24.06 -7.76 21.66
C GLY A 163 -23.72 -8.98 20.83
N GLY A 164 -23.57 -10.12 21.49
CA GLY A 164 -23.42 -11.42 20.85
C GLY A 164 -24.65 -11.79 20.02
N GLY A 165 -24.41 -12.22 18.78
CA GLY A 165 -25.41 -12.74 17.87
C GLY A 165 -24.95 -14.06 17.26
N GLU A 166 -25.57 -15.14 17.72
CA GLU A 166 -25.49 -16.53 17.25
C GLU A 166 -25.68 -16.65 15.73
N PRO A 167 -24.84 -17.42 14.99
CA PRO A 167 -25.12 -17.72 13.58
C PRO A 167 -26.08 -18.90 13.46
N ALA A 168 -27.35 -18.60 13.16
CA ALA A 168 -28.34 -19.56 12.71
C ALA A 168 -27.89 -20.23 11.40
N LYS A 169 -27.84 -21.57 11.43
CA LYS A 169 -27.64 -22.43 10.26
C LYS A 169 -28.92 -22.45 9.43
N GLY A 170 -28.82 -22.03 8.16
CA GLY A 170 -29.85 -22.19 7.14
C GLY A 170 -29.26 -22.82 5.88
N SER A 171 -29.61 -24.10 5.69
CA SER A 171 -29.79 -24.85 4.43
C SER A 171 -30.35 -23.99 3.28
N ALA A 172 -30.34 -24.34 1.99
CA ALA A 172 -29.76 -25.36 1.11
C ALA A 172 -30.25 -24.92 -0.30
N GLU A 173 -29.47 -25.23 -1.35
CA GLU A 173 -29.87 -25.40 -2.77
C GLU A 173 -30.68 -24.25 -3.44
N THR A 174 -30.31 -23.76 -4.62
CA THR A 174 -30.65 -24.40 -5.90
C THR A 174 -29.84 -23.72 -7.02
N GLU A 175 -29.52 -24.52 -8.03
CA GLU A 175 -28.95 -24.19 -9.33
C GLU A 175 -29.79 -23.13 -10.06
N ASP A 176 -29.16 -22.28 -10.89
CA ASP A 176 -29.59 -22.13 -12.29
C ASP A 176 -28.71 -21.17 -13.13
N GLU A 177 -28.51 -21.65 -14.35
CA GLU A 177 -28.36 -20.97 -15.64
C GLU A 177 -27.26 -19.91 -15.90
N VAL A 178 -26.33 -20.39 -16.72
CA VAL A 178 -25.58 -19.72 -17.78
C VAL A 178 -26.41 -18.68 -18.54
N PRO A 179 -25.82 -17.52 -18.87
CA PRO A 179 -25.99 -17.01 -20.23
C PRO A 179 -24.64 -16.80 -20.94
N GLU A 180 -24.49 -17.54 -22.03
CA GLU A 180 -23.58 -17.22 -23.14
C GLU A 180 -23.97 -15.87 -23.71
N HIS A 181 -23.02 -14.95 -23.86
CA HIS A 181 -23.12 -13.92 -24.89
C HIS A 181 -21.76 -13.45 -25.41
N SER A 182 -21.46 -13.96 -26.61
CA SER A 182 -21.18 -13.20 -27.84
C SER A 182 -20.04 -12.17 -27.85
N ASP A 183 -19.01 -12.53 -28.61
CA ASP A 183 -18.41 -11.77 -29.70
C ASP A 183 -18.29 -10.24 -29.55
N LYS A 184 -17.07 -9.76 -29.27
CA LYS A 184 -16.61 -8.45 -29.76
C LYS A 184 -15.18 -8.49 -30.29
N ALA A 185 -15.13 -8.53 -31.63
CA ALA A 185 -14.35 -7.70 -32.53
C ALA A 185 -12.84 -7.49 -32.24
N LYS A 186 -12.04 -8.14 -33.10
CA LYS A 186 -10.63 -7.87 -33.33
C LYS A 186 -10.46 -6.51 -34.02
N VAL A 187 -9.90 -5.54 -33.30
CA VAL A 187 -9.48 -4.25 -33.86
C VAL A 187 -8.21 -4.47 -34.70
N PRO A 188 -8.16 -4.09 -35.99
CA PRO A 188 -6.93 -4.13 -36.77
C PRO A 188 -5.99 -3.00 -36.34
N ASN A 189 -4.74 -3.38 -36.06
CA ASN A 189 -3.64 -2.50 -35.69
C ASN A 189 -3.04 -1.87 -36.97
N ASN A 190 -3.48 -0.65 -37.31
CA ASN A 190 -2.87 0.13 -38.37
C ASN A 190 -1.67 0.92 -37.80
N HIS A 191 -0.48 0.33 -37.87
CA HIS A 191 0.78 1.06 -37.74
C HIS A 191 1.42 1.21 -39.13
N ALA A 192 0.91 2.18 -39.89
CA ALA A 192 1.55 2.64 -41.11
C ALA A 192 2.76 3.50 -40.73
N LYS A 193 3.94 3.01 -41.10
CA LYS A 193 5.21 3.74 -41.08
C LYS A 193 5.14 4.86 -42.13
N SER A 194 5.14 6.12 -41.73
CA SER A 194 5.57 7.20 -42.62
C SER A 194 7.05 7.45 -42.39
N VAL A 195 7.86 6.98 -43.33
CA VAL A 195 9.27 7.35 -43.46
C VAL A 195 9.27 8.56 -44.38
N LEU A 196 9.38 9.76 -43.82
CA LEU A 196 9.60 10.96 -44.61
C LEU A 196 11.08 11.02 -44.96
N SER A 197 11.33 10.73 -46.23
CA SER A 197 12.53 11.05 -46.98
C SER A 197 12.76 12.56 -46.95
N THR A 198 13.95 12.97 -46.55
CA THR A 198 14.51 14.29 -46.87
C THR A 198 15.76 14.07 -47.70
N ALA A 199 15.78 14.81 -48.81
CA ALA A 199 16.82 14.89 -49.83
C ALA A 199 18.15 15.42 -49.31
#